data_AF-A0A8I7BCP5-F1
#
_entry.id   AF-A0A8I7BCP5-F1
#
_cell.length_a   1.000
_cell.length_b   1.000
_cell.length_c   1.000
_cell.angle_alpha   90.00
_cell.angle_beta   90.00
_cell.angle_gamma   90.00
#
_symmetry.space_group_name_H-M   'P 1'
#
loop_
_entity.id
_entity.type
_entity.pdbx_description
1 polymer ?
#
loop_
_entity_poly.entity_id
_entity_poly.type
_entity_poly.pdbx_seq_one_letter_code
_entity_poly.pdbx_strand_id
1 'polypeptide(L)'
;MQLGQALSTRPDILPSAYCQELSKLQDQIPPFPTRNAIRTIESELGSRMSDLFADISPAPIAAASLGQVYKVHLNSGELVAIKVQRPGMAPLLTLDALLFNMIGGQLKRFAKARKDLLVAVNEIVSFTSF
;
A
#
# COMPACT_ATOMS: atom_id res chain seq x y z
N MET A 1 -3.85 2.95 2.37
CA MET A 1 -3.35 2.02 3.42
C MET A 1 -1.86 1.70 3.31
N GLN A 2 -1.23 1.85 2.14
CA GLN A 2 0.19 1.53 1.97
C GLN A 2 1.11 2.55 2.67
N LEU A 3 0.68 3.82 2.74
CA LEU A 3 1.31 4.87 3.57
C LEU A 3 1.39 4.49 5.05
N GLY A 4 0.27 4.05 5.65
CA GLY A 4 0.21 3.63 7.05
C GLY A 4 1.11 2.43 7.35
N GLN A 5 1.14 1.42 6.47
CA GLN A 5 2.03 0.26 6.65
C GLN A 5 3.52 0.60 6.48
N ALA A 6 3.87 1.38 5.46
CA ALA A 6 5.26 1.78 5.20
C ALA A 6 5.81 2.73 6.29
N LEU A 7 4.96 3.60 6.84
CA LEU A 7 5.33 4.50 7.93
C LEU A 7 5.30 3.80 9.30
N SER A 8 4.34 2.88 9.54
CA SER A 8 4.22 2.15 10.82
C SER A 8 5.32 1.11 11.02
N THR A 9 6.02 0.70 9.97
CA THR A 9 7.17 -0.22 10.04
C THR A 9 8.51 0.50 10.20
N ARG A 10 8.53 1.84 10.15
CA ARG A 10 9.72 2.67 10.36
C ARG A 10 9.53 3.60 11.57
N PRO A 11 9.85 3.13 12.79
CA PRO A 11 9.76 3.94 14.01
C PRO A 11 10.66 5.18 13.99
N ASP A 12 11.61 5.25 13.05
CA ASP A 12 12.48 6.41 12.83
C ASP A 12 11.74 7.64 12.25
N ILE A 13 10.51 7.47 11.75
CA ILE A 13 9.76 8.50 11.01
C ILE A 13 8.51 9.00 11.76
N LEU A 14 7.87 8.16 12.59
CA LEU A 14 6.69 8.54 13.38
C LEU A 14 6.79 8.01 14.83
N PRO A 15 6.41 8.81 15.85
CA PRO A 15 6.34 8.34 17.23
C PRO A 15 5.37 7.16 17.37
N SER A 16 5.70 6.19 18.24
CA SER A 16 4.96 4.93 18.42
C SER A 16 3.46 5.10 18.65
N ALA A 17 3.06 6.18 19.34
CA ALA A 17 1.66 6.52 19.58
C ALA A 17 0.87 6.75 18.29
N TYR A 18 1.47 7.37 17.27
CA TYR A 18 0.83 7.56 15.97
C TYR A 18 0.79 6.26 15.16
N CYS A 19 1.82 5.42 15.24
CA CYS A 19 1.84 4.11 14.58
C CYS A 19 0.69 3.22 15.06
N GLN A 20 0.38 3.23 16.37
CA GLN A 20 -0.77 2.48 16.91
C GLN A 20 -2.12 2.99 16.37
N GLU A 21 -2.32 4.31 16.30
CA GLU A 21 -3.57 4.87 15.76
C GLU A 21 -3.71 4.64 14.24
N LEU A 22 -2.61 4.74 13.49
CA LEU A 22 -2.56 4.39 12.06
C LEU A 22 -2.74 2.89 11.81
N SER A 23 -2.34 2.03 12.75
CA SER A 23 -2.60 0.60 12.71
C SER A 23 -4.08 0.29 12.91
N LYS A 24 -4.78 1.04 13.77
CA LYS A 24 -6.25 0.91 13.93
C LYS A 24 -7.02 1.34 12.68
N LEU A 25 -6.51 2.33 11.95
CA LEU A 25 -7.04 2.72 10.63
C LEU A 25 -6.76 1.69 9.52
N GLN A 26 -5.91 0.70 9.79
CA GLN A 26 -5.61 -0.40 8.87
C GLN A 26 -6.55 -1.60 9.06
N ASP A 27 -7.51 -1.55 9.97
CA ASP A 27 -8.38 -2.70 10.21
C ASP A 27 -9.46 -2.88 9.13
N GLN A 28 -9.39 -4.07 8.53
CA GLN A 28 -10.42 -4.79 7.80
C GLN A 28 -11.23 -3.97 6.81
N ILE A 29 -10.65 -3.68 5.64
CA ILE A 29 -11.46 -3.21 4.51
C ILE A 29 -12.40 -4.35 4.11
N PRO A 30 -13.73 -4.16 4.19
CA PRO A 30 -14.67 -5.20 3.83
C PRO A 30 -14.46 -5.63 2.38
N PRO A 31 -14.68 -6.91 2.09
CA PRO A 31 -14.65 -7.37 0.72
C PRO A 31 -15.67 -6.58 -0.12
N PHE A 32 -15.24 -6.09 -1.29
CA PHE A 32 -16.17 -5.61 -2.30
C PHE A 32 -16.99 -6.78 -2.88
N PRO A 33 -18.14 -6.51 -3.50
CA PRO A 33 -19.03 -7.55 -3.99
C PRO A 33 -18.33 -8.51 -4.97
N THR A 34 -18.45 -9.82 -4.73
CA THR A 34 -17.88 -10.86 -5.60
C THR A 34 -18.34 -10.76 -7.04
N ARG A 35 -19.57 -10.27 -7.27
CA ARG A 35 -20.07 -9.98 -8.63
C ARG A 35 -19.18 -8.99 -9.40
N ASN A 36 -18.64 -7.97 -8.72
CA ASN A 36 -17.71 -7.04 -9.35
C ASN A 36 -16.38 -7.72 -9.63
N ALA A 37 -15.90 -8.57 -8.72
CA ALA A 37 -14.66 -9.33 -8.92
C ALA A 37 -14.75 -10.26 -10.14
N ILE A 38 -15.86 -10.99 -10.24
CA ILE A 38 -16.14 -11.88 -11.38
C ILE A 38 -16.15 -11.10 -12.68
N ARG A 39 -16.88 -9.98 -12.72
CA ARG A 39 -16.96 -9.14 -13.92
C ARG A 39 -15.60 -8.59 -14.35
N THR A 40 -14.74 -8.20 -13.41
CA THR A 40 -13.37 -7.76 -13.70
C THR A 40 -12.56 -8.87 -14.35
N ILE A 41 -12.57 -10.06 -13.77
CA ILE A 41 -11.83 -11.22 -14.32
C ILE A 41 -12.34 -11.57 -15.73
N GLU A 42 -13.66 -11.63 -15.94
CA GLU A 42 -14.24 -11.93 -17.26
C GLU A 42 -13.88 -10.86 -18.29
N SER A 43 -13.86 -9.58 -17.89
CA SER A 43 -13.50 -8.47 -18.77
C SER A 43 -12.01 -8.48 -19.15
N GLU A 44 -11.12 -8.90 -18.25
CA GLU A 44 -9.67 -8.93 -18.49
C GLU A 44 -9.24 -10.17 -19.27
N LEU A 45 -9.90 -11.32 -19.04
CA LEU A 45 -9.61 -12.58 -19.72
C LEU A 45 -10.44 -12.78 -21.00
N GLY A 46 -11.46 -11.95 -21.24
CA GLY A 46 -12.29 -11.98 -22.45
C GLY A 46 -13.18 -13.22 -22.59
N SER A 47 -13.32 -14.02 -21.53
CA SER A 47 -14.09 -15.27 -21.52
C SER A 47 -14.93 -15.37 -20.25
N ARG A 48 -16.00 -16.18 -20.27
CA ARG A 48 -16.86 -16.36 -19.09
C ARG A 48 -16.15 -17.22 -18.04
N MET A 49 -16.49 -17.02 -16.78
CA MET A 49 -15.95 -17.83 -15.68
C MET A 49 -16.14 -19.34 -15.88
N SER A 50 -17.32 -19.73 -16.37
CA SER A 50 -17.69 -21.12 -16.64
C SER A 50 -16.80 -21.80 -17.67
N ASP A 51 -16.18 -21.02 -18.56
CA ASP A 51 -15.37 -21.55 -19.66
C ASP A 51 -13.90 -21.66 -19.23
N LEU A 52 -13.48 -20.83 -18.28
CA LEU A 52 -12.11 -20.73 -17.78
C LEU A 52 -11.84 -21.63 -16.56
N PHE A 53 -12.85 -21.83 -15.71
CA PHE A 53 -12.69 -22.44 -14.40
C PHE A 53 -13.80 -23.47 -14.12
N ALA A 54 -13.40 -24.57 -13.48
CA ALA A 54 -14.32 -25.62 -13.06
C ALA A 54 -15.13 -25.20 -11.83
N ASP A 55 -14.51 -24.47 -10.91
CA ASP A 55 -15.17 -23.93 -9.71
C ASP A 55 -14.40 -22.72 -9.15
N ILE A 56 -15.12 -21.83 -8.48
CA ILE A 56 -14.57 -20.67 -7.77
C ILE A 56 -15.20 -20.57 -6.39
N SER A 57 -14.39 -20.24 -5.39
CA SER A 57 -14.88 -20.04 -4.02
C SER A 57 -15.96 -18.94 -3.97
N PRO A 58 -17.10 -19.19 -3.30
CA PRO A 58 -18.22 -18.23 -3.27
C PRO A 58 -17.86 -16.94 -2.51
N ALA A 59 -16.85 -17.01 -1.64
CA ALA A 59 -16.29 -15.88 -0.91
C ALA A 59 -14.77 -15.79 -1.17
N PRO A 60 -14.18 -14.58 -1.07
CA PRO A 60 -12.73 -14.43 -1.15
C PRO A 60 -12.06 -15.12 0.05
N ILE A 61 -10.97 -15.83 -0.20
CA ILE A 61 -10.15 -16.45 0.85
C ILE A 61 -9.31 -15.42 1.60
N ALA A 62 -9.04 -14.27 0.97
CA ALA A 62 -8.37 -13.15 1.58
C ALA A 62 -8.87 -11.84 0.95
N ALA A 63 -9.04 -10.81 1.77
CA ALA A 63 -9.33 -9.46 1.32
C ALA A 63 -8.26 -8.52 1.88
N ALA A 64 -7.65 -7.75 0.99
CA ALA A 64 -6.66 -6.74 1.32
C ALA A 64 -7.07 -5.38 0.73
N SER A 65 -6.30 -4.36 1.06
CA SER A 65 -6.55 -3.00 0.62
C SER A 65 -6.60 -2.87 -0.90
N LEU A 66 -5.66 -3.50 -1.59
CA LEU A 66 -5.50 -3.42 -3.04
C LEU A 66 -6.38 -4.40 -3.82
N GLY A 67 -7.03 -5.36 -3.16
CA GLY A 67 -7.76 -6.41 -3.87
C GLY A 67 -8.21 -7.58 -3.01
N GLN A 68 -8.79 -8.57 -3.67
CA GLN A 68 -9.27 -9.82 -3.06
C GLN A 68 -8.59 -11.01 -3.72
N VAL A 69 -8.51 -12.12 -3.01
CA VAL A 69 -8.00 -13.39 -3.53
C VAL A 69 -9.11 -14.43 -3.47
N TYR A 70 -9.31 -15.15 -4.57
CA TYR A 70 -10.26 -16.24 -4.72
C TYR A 70 -9.51 -17.55 -4.94
N LYS A 71 -10.06 -18.62 -4.39
CA LYS A 71 -9.59 -19.99 -4.64
C LYS A 71 -10.36 -20.53 -5.83
N VAL A 72 -9.66 -21.06 -6.82
CA VAL A 72 -10.23 -21.45 -8.10
C VAL A 72 -9.67 -22.79 -8.56
N HIS A 73 -10.51 -23.63 -9.14
CA HIS A 73 -10.09 -24.85 -9.83
C HIS A 73 -10.12 -24.61 -11.33
N LEU A 74 -9.02 -24.88 -12.01
CA LEU A 74 -8.98 -24.89 -13.47
C LEU A 74 -9.72 -26.11 -14.02
N ASN A 75 -10.13 -26.05 -15.29
CA ASN A 75 -10.72 -27.20 -15.98
C ASN A 75 -9.77 -28.40 -16.09
N SER A 76 -8.45 -28.16 -15.95
CA SER A 76 -7.42 -29.20 -15.85
C SER A 76 -7.39 -29.91 -14.49
N GLY A 77 -8.14 -29.42 -13.49
CA GLY A 77 -8.15 -29.93 -12.11
C GLY A 77 -7.12 -29.27 -11.18
N GLU A 78 -6.26 -28.39 -11.70
CA GLU A 78 -5.27 -27.67 -10.89
C GLU A 78 -5.92 -26.59 -10.01
N LEU A 79 -5.43 -26.47 -8.79
CA LEU A 79 -5.89 -25.47 -7.83
C LEU A 79 -5.03 -24.21 -7.91
N VAL A 80 -5.66 -23.08 -8.22
CA VAL A 80 -4.99 -21.78 -8.38
C VAL A 80 -5.62 -20.69 -7.51
N ALA A 81 -4.85 -19.65 -7.22
CA ALA A 81 -5.32 -18.47 -6.52
C ALA A 81 -5.41 -17.29 -7.48
N ILE A 82 -6.60 -16.71 -7.63
CA ILE A 82 -6.82 -15.53 -8.47
C ILE A 82 -6.90 -14.29 -7.59
N LYS A 83 -6.00 -13.34 -7.82
CA LYS A 83 -6.02 -12.05 -7.16
C LYS A 83 -6.70 -11.02 -8.05
N VAL A 84 -7.76 -10.42 -7.55
CA VAL A 84 -8.53 -9.37 -8.23
C VAL A 84 -8.23 -8.03 -7.61
N GLN A 85 -7.76 -7.08 -8.40
CA GLN A 85 -7.52 -5.72 -7.94
C GLN A 85 -8.86 -5.03 -7.63
N ARG A 86 -8.90 -4.24 -6.55
CA ARG A 86 -10.10 -3.49 -6.19
C ARG A 86 -10.38 -2.43 -7.26
N PRO A 87 -11.58 -2.39 -7.86
CA PRO A 87 -11.90 -1.42 -8.90
C PRO A 87 -11.79 0.01 -8.35
N GLY A 88 -11.25 0.91 -9.17
CA GLY A 88 -11.06 2.33 -8.81
C GLY A 88 -9.83 2.63 -7.93
N MET A 89 -8.96 1.66 -7.66
CA MET A 89 -7.74 1.89 -6.87
C MET A 89 -6.62 2.63 -7.62
N ALA A 90 -6.57 2.56 -8.96
CA ALA A 90 -5.51 3.18 -9.75
C ALA A 90 -5.25 4.68 -9.41
N PRO A 91 -6.27 5.56 -9.36
CA PRO A 91 -6.04 6.96 -8.98
C PRO A 91 -5.61 7.15 -7.52
N LEU A 92 -6.02 6.27 -6.60
CA LEU A 92 -5.61 6.36 -5.18
C LEU A 92 -4.13 6.04 -4.99
N LEU A 93 -3.56 5.09 -5.75
CA LEU A 93 -2.12 4.81 -5.69
C LEU A 93 -1.29 6.01 -6.16
N THR A 94 -1.76 6.75 -7.18
CA THR A 94 -1.07 7.95 -7.67
C THR A 94 -1.05 9.05 -6.61
N LEU A 95 -2.17 9.25 -5.91
CA LEU A 95 -2.24 10.23 -4.83
C LEU A 95 -1.29 9.88 -3.67
N ASP A 96 -1.26 8.60 -3.26
CA ASP A 96 -0.35 8.12 -2.22
C ASP A 96 1.13 8.38 -2.62
N ALA A 97 1.50 8.12 -3.88
CA ALA A 97 2.85 8.38 -4.40
C ALA A 97 3.21 9.88 -4.43
N LEU A 98 2.25 10.75 -4.78
CA LEU A 98 2.45 12.20 -4.76
C LEU A 98 2.66 12.72 -3.34
N LEU A 99 1.88 12.22 -2.38
CA LEU A 99 2.05 12.55 -0.96
C LEU A 99 3.44 12.12 -0.45
N PHE A 100 3.91 10.92 -0.81
CA PHE A 100 5.27 10.48 -0.51
C PHE A 100 6.34 11.43 -1.07
N ASN A 101 6.17 11.89 -2.32
CA ASN A 101 7.14 12.79 -2.94
C ASN A 101 7.15 14.18 -2.27
N MET A 102 5.97 14.70 -1.90
CA MET A 102 5.86 15.96 -1.14
C MET A 102 6.51 15.85 0.24
N ILE A 103 6.19 14.80 1.01
CA ILE A 103 6.74 14.60 2.35
C ILE A 103 8.26 14.38 2.27
N GLY A 104 8.73 13.57 1.32
CA GLY A 104 10.16 13.33 1.09
C GLY A 104 10.92 14.61 0.69
N GLY A 105 10.31 15.47 -0.12
CA GLY A 105 10.87 16.78 -0.47
C GLY A 105 11.04 17.71 0.73
N GLN A 106 10.03 17.76 1.61
CA GLN A 106 10.09 18.58 2.82
C GLN A 106 11.09 18.03 3.83
N LEU A 107 11.16 16.69 4.01
CA LEU A 107 12.14 16.05 4.89
C LEU A 107 13.58 16.32 4.43
N LYS A 108 13.85 16.28 3.12
CA LYS A 108 15.16 16.66 2.55
C LYS A 108 15.52 18.12 2.83
N ARG A 109 14.56 19.04 2.76
CA ARG A 109 14.80 20.47 3.10
C ARG A 109 15.15 20.65 4.56
N PHE A 110 14.42 20.00 5.47
CA PHE A 110 14.71 20.04 6.92
C PHE A 110 16.06 19.40 7.26
N ALA A 111 16.39 18.25 6.66
CA ALA A 111 17.66 17.58 6.88
C ALA A 111 18.85 18.43 6.41
N LYS A 112 18.70 19.11 5.26
CA LYS A 112 19.70 20.05 4.75
C LYS A 112 19.88 21.25 5.69
N ALA A 113 18.78 21.89 6.10
CA ALA A 113 18.83 23.03 7.01
C ALA A 113 19.50 22.69 8.37
N ARG A 114 19.23 21.49 8.91
CA ARG A 114 19.89 21.01 10.13
C ARG A 114 21.39 20.80 9.93
N LYS A 115 21.79 20.23 8.79
CA LYS A 115 23.20 20.00 8.46
C LYS A 115 23.95 21.32 8.30
N ASP A 116 23.37 22.29 7.61
CA ASP A 116 23.94 23.62 7.40
C ASP A 116 24.12 24.36 8.75
N LEU A 117 23.15 24.26 9.66
CA LEU A 117 23.26 24.84 11.00
C LEU A 117 24.37 24.19 11.84
N LEU A 118 24.51 22.87 11.79
CA LEU A 118 25.57 22.15 12.51
C LEU A 118 26.96 22.53 12.00
N VAL A 119 27.12 22.73 10.69
CA VAL A 119 28.38 23.21 10.10
C VAL A 119 28.70 24.62 10.59
N ALA A 120 27.71 25.53 10.57
CA ALA A 120 27.89 26.90 11.06
C ALA A 120 28.27 26.96 12.55
N VAL A 121 27.62 26.15 13.40
CA VAL A 121 27.95 26.07 14.82
C VAL A 121 29.37 25.52 15.02
N ASN A 122 29.77 24.50 14.26
CA ASN A 122 31.10 23.91 14.36
C ASN A 122 32.21 24.89 13.92
N GLU A 123 31.96 25.69 12.88
CA GLU A 123 32.88 26.76 12.47
C GLU A 123 33.04 27.81 13.58
N ILE A 124 31.94 28.27 14.18
CA ILE A 124 31.99 29.26 15.27
C ILE A 124 32.76 28.73 16.48
N VAL A 125 32.52 27.47 16.87
CA VAL A 125 33.24 26.83 17.99
C VAL A 125 34.73 26.68 17.67
N SER A 126 35.08 26.36 16.42
CA SER A 126 36.49 26.26 15.99
C SER A 126 37.21 27.62 15.98
N PHE A 127 36.51 28.71 15.70
CA PHE A 127 37.04 30.08 15.77
C PHE A 127 37.17 30.61 17.21
N THR A 128 36.39 30.07 18.15
CA THR A 128 36.40 30.52 19.56
C THR A 128 37.39 29.72 20.43
N SER A 129 38.02 28.67 19.88
CA SER A 129 38.98 27.81 20.58
C SER A 129 40.46 28.17 20.33
N PHE A 130 40.74 29.41 19.93
CA PHE A 130 42.08 30.01 19.85
C PHE A 130 42.30 31.01 20.98
#